data_AF-A0A349ICI9-F1
#
_entry.id   AF-A0A349ICI9-F1
#
_cell.length_a   1.000
_cell.length_b   1.000
_cell.length_c   1.000
_cell.angle_alpha   90.00
_cell.angle_beta   90.00
_cell.angle_gamma   90.00
#
_symmetry.space_group_name_H-M   'P 1'
#
loop_
_entity.id
_entity.type
_entity.pdbx_description
1 polymer ?
#
loop_
_entity_poly.entity_id
_entity_poly.type
_entity_poly.pdbx_seq_one_letter_code
_entity_poly.pdbx_strand_id
1 'polypeptide(L)'
;MLFQNDEKGHVIIGEAALSLALGEKEISIATLFTQLGYMAKSESNADRLTKIAEARSWLSSFESPAIAQQQVPYLQTLASLNEELN
;
A
#
# COMPACT_ATOMS: atom_id res chain seq x y z
N MET A 1 -17.13 9.63 -15.45
CA MET A 1 -16.97 9.80 -13.98
C MET A 1 -17.02 8.43 -13.36
N LEU A 2 -15.87 7.83 -13.07
CA LEU A 2 -15.76 6.49 -12.48
C LEU A 2 -15.01 6.62 -11.15
N PHE A 3 -15.73 7.13 -10.15
CA PHE A 3 -15.27 7.23 -8.76
C PHE A 3 -16.28 6.50 -7.86
N GLN A 4 -16.67 5.27 -8.19
CA GLN A 4 -17.68 4.55 -7.40
C GLN A 4 -17.44 3.03 -7.50
N ASN A 5 -16.29 2.54 -7.04
CA ASN A 5 -16.10 1.17 -6.49
C ASN A 5 -14.66 0.86 -6.06
N ASP A 6 -13.66 1.64 -6.50
CA ASP A 6 -12.24 1.43 -6.21
C ASP A 6 -11.76 1.97 -4.86
N GLU A 7 -12.64 2.63 -4.10
CA GLU A 7 -12.29 3.22 -2.79
C GLU A 7 -11.99 2.16 -1.73
N LYS A 8 -12.44 0.91 -1.90
CA LYS A 8 -12.13 -0.19 -0.96
C LYS A 8 -10.84 -0.94 -1.26
N GLY A 9 -10.35 -0.91 -2.51
CA GLY A 9 -9.13 -1.63 -2.90
C GLY A 9 -7.87 -1.04 -2.27
N HIS A 10 -7.86 0.28 -2.08
CA HIS A 10 -6.70 1.01 -1.53
C HIS A 10 -6.69 1.09 0.00
N VAL A 11 -7.78 0.76 0.71
CA VAL A 11 -7.83 0.80 2.18
C VAL A 11 -6.74 -0.08 2.79
N ILE A 12 -6.53 -1.27 2.22
CA ILE A 12 -5.51 -2.22 2.67
C ILE A 12 -4.08 -1.68 2.46
N ILE A 13 -3.85 -0.86 1.42
CA ILE A 13 -2.55 -0.19 1.22
C ILE A 13 -2.35 0.87 2.30
N GLY A 14 -3.41 1.62 2.64
CA GLY A 14 -3.39 2.59 3.74
C GLY A 14 -3.13 1.94 5.10
N GLU A 15 -3.75 0.78 5.37
CA GLU A 15 -3.50 0.00 6.59
C GLU A 15 -2.05 -0.50 6.68
N ALA A 16 -1.50 -0.97 5.55
CA ALA A 16 -0.11 -1.38 5.47
C ALA A 16 0.83 -0.18 5.68
N ALA A 17 0.53 0.96 5.06
CA ALA A 17 1.30 2.20 5.23
C ALA A 17 1.26 2.71 6.66
N LEU A 18 0.09 2.70 7.29
CA LEU A 18 -0.08 3.08 8.69
C LEU A 18 0.72 2.16 9.62
N SER A 19 0.70 0.85 9.36
CA SER A 19 1.49 -0.12 10.13
C SER A 19 3.00 0.11 9.99
N LEU A 20 3.45 0.58 8.82
CA LEU A 20 4.85 0.97 8.59
C LEU A 20 5.18 2.27 9.32
N ALA A 21 4.34 3.31 9.22
CA ALA A 21 4.51 4.57 9.95
C ALA A 21 4.56 4.36 11.47
N LEU A 22 3.63 3.57 12.02
CA LEU A 22 3.60 3.23 13.45
C LEU A 22 4.83 2.41 13.89
N GLY A 23 5.44 1.69 12.96
CA GLY A 23 6.67 0.95 13.19
C GLY A 23 7.94 1.75 12.88
N GLU A 24 7.83 3.06 12.62
CA GLU A 24 8.93 3.95 12.21
C GLU A 24 9.73 3.37 11.01
N LYS A 25 9.02 2.67 10.13
CA LYS A 25 9.58 2.08 8.91
C LYS A 25 9.26 2.98 7.74
N GLU A 26 10.24 3.11 6.86
CA GLU A 26 10.05 3.78 5.58
C GLU A 26 8.87 3.16 4.81
N ILE A 27 7.93 4.02 4.43
CA ILE A 27 6.82 3.72 3.54
C ILE A 27 7.30 3.87 2.10
N SER A 28 7.59 2.73 1.48
CA SER A 28 8.01 2.59 0.10
C SER A 28 7.20 1.45 -0.52
N ILE A 29 7.07 1.41 -1.85
CA ILE A 29 6.40 0.30 -2.56
C ILE A 29 6.94 -1.07 -2.10
N ALA A 30 8.26 -1.18 -1.90
CA ALA A 30 8.89 -2.42 -1.45
C ALA A 30 8.45 -2.83 -0.02
N THR A 31 8.39 -1.87 0.91
CA THR A 31 7.97 -2.14 2.29
C THR A 31 6.47 -2.35 2.38
N LEU A 32 5.65 -1.61 1.59
CA LEU A 32 4.22 -1.85 1.43
C LEU A 32 3.94 -3.26 0.90
N PHE A 33 4.62 -3.67 -0.16
CA PHE A 33 4.46 -5.01 -0.74
C PHE A 33 4.83 -6.11 0.25
N THR A 34 5.90 -5.88 1.01
CA THR A 34 6.33 -6.79 2.08
C THR A 34 5.30 -6.85 3.20
N GLN A 35 4.79 -5.69 3.64
CA GLN A 35 3.84 -5.59 4.74
C GLN A 35 2.48 -6.20 4.39
N LEU A 36 2.01 -5.99 3.16
CA LEU A 36 0.84 -6.70 2.62
C LEU A 36 1.05 -8.22 2.63
N GLY A 37 2.27 -8.69 2.32
CA GLY A 37 2.62 -10.09 2.45
C GLY A 37 2.56 -10.63 3.87
N TYR A 38 2.94 -9.82 4.87
CA TYR A 38 2.77 -10.18 6.28
C TYR A 38 1.32 -10.19 6.71
N MET A 39 0.52 -9.20 6.29
CA MET A 39 -0.92 -9.15 6.56
C MET A 39 -1.62 -10.39 5.99
N ALA A 40 -1.29 -10.81 4.75
CA ALA A 40 -1.86 -12.01 4.15
C ALA A 40 -1.54 -13.31 4.92
N LYS A 41 -0.39 -13.38 5.60
CA LYS A 41 -0.03 -14.57 6.38
C LYS A 41 -0.83 -14.70 7.68
N SER A 42 -1.18 -13.57 8.28
CA SER A 42 -1.97 -13.53 9.51
C SER A 42 -3.47 -13.42 9.26
N GLU A 43 -3.88 -13.15 8.03
CA GLU A 43 -5.28 -13.00 7.64
C GLU A 43 -5.95 -14.34 7.35
N SER A 44 -7.14 -14.54 7.93
CA SER A 44 -7.96 -15.75 7.71
C SER A 44 -9.22 -15.45 6.90
N ASN A 45 -9.57 -14.18 6.73
CA ASN A 45 -10.72 -13.76 5.95
C ASN A 45 -10.41 -13.74 4.45
N ALA A 46 -11.12 -14.55 3.67
CA ALA A 46 -10.97 -14.64 2.22
C ALA A 46 -11.19 -13.30 1.48
N ASP A 47 -12.11 -12.46 1.97
CA ASP A 47 -12.35 -11.12 1.40
C ASP A 47 -11.14 -10.20 1.59
N ARG A 48 -10.54 -10.18 2.79
CA ARG A 48 -9.31 -9.41 3.05
C ARG A 48 -8.13 -9.99 2.28
N LEU A 49 -7.98 -11.31 2.19
CA LEU A 49 -6.95 -11.94 1.37
C LEU A 49 -7.04 -11.53 -0.11
N THR A 50 -8.26 -11.43 -0.64
CA THR A 50 -8.50 -10.98 -2.02
C THR A 50 -8.05 -9.53 -2.18
N LYS A 51 -8.45 -8.63 -1.28
CA LYS A 51 -8.01 -7.23 -1.30
C LYS A 51 -6.50 -7.06 -1.16
N ILE A 52 -5.85 -7.89 -0.33
CA ILE A 52 -4.39 -7.89 -0.19
C ILE A 52 -3.72 -8.34 -1.49
N ALA A 53 -4.25 -9.37 -2.15
CA ALA A 53 -3.75 -9.82 -3.44
C ALA A 53 -3.94 -8.76 -4.53
N GLU A 54 -5.10 -8.11 -4.59
CA GLU A 54 -5.38 -6.99 -5.50
C GLU A 54 -4.41 -5.82 -5.27
N ALA A 55 -4.23 -5.40 -4.02
CA ALA A 55 -3.27 -4.36 -3.65
C ALA A 55 -1.83 -4.71 -4.07
N ARG A 56 -1.40 -5.96 -3.85
CA ARG A 56 -0.07 -6.43 -4.30
C ARG A 56 0.06 -6.47 -5.81
N SER A 57 -0.99 -6.89 -6.52
CA SER A 57 -1.01 -6.89 -7.98
C SER A 57 -0.93 -5.47 -8.54
N TRP A 58 -1.64 -4.53 -7.93
CA TRP A 58 -1.59 -3.11 -8.29
C TRP A 58 -0.18 -2.54 -8.05
N LEU A 59 0.42 -2.79 -6.88
CA LEU A 59 1.81 -2.38 -6.59
C LEU A 59 2.83 -3.01 -7.54
N SER A 60 2.61 -4.27 -7.95
CA SER A 60 3.47 -4.96 -8.92
C SER A 60 3.24 -4.52 -10.37
N SER A 61 2.14 -3.80 -10.65
CA SER A 61 1.86 -3.26 -11.98
C SER A 61 2.72 -2.05 -12.32
N PHE A 62 3.41 -1.47 -11.32
CA PHE A 62 4.37 -0.39 -11.55
C PHE A 62 5.75 -0.97 -11.86
N GLU A 63 6.35 -0.52 -12.95
CA GLU A 63 7.69 -0.94 -13.37
C GLU A 63 8.78 -0.55 -12.36
N SER A 64 8.60 0.56 -11.65
CA SER A 64 9.56 1.03 -10.67
C SER A 64 8.88 1.71 -9.50
N PRO A 65 9.35 1.48 -8.27
CA PRO A 65 8.78 2.09 -7.09
C PRO A 65 8.90 3.62 -7.11
N ALA A 66 9.95 4.16 -7.73
CA ALA A 66 10.10 5.61 -7.91
C ALA A 66 9.04 6.18 -8.87
N ILE A 67 8.79 5.49 -9.98
CA ILE A 67 7.79 5.92 -10.96
C ILE A 67 6.38 5.84 -10.37
N ALA A 68 6.07 4.79 -9.60
CA ALA A 68 4.79 4.64 -8.92
C ALA A 68 4.49 5.80 -7.98
N GLN A 69 5.48 6.21 -7.18
CA GLN A 69 5.38 7.33 -6.25
C GLN A 69 5.22 8.67 -6.98
N GLN A 70 5.76 8.82 -8.19
CA GLN A 70 5.58 10.03 -8.99
C GLN A 70 4.26 10.04 -9.78
N GLN A 71 3.79 8.89 -10.24
CA GLN A 71 2.55 8.78 -11.02
C GLN A 71 1.29 8.76 -10.17
N VAL A 72 1.38 8.26 -8.93
CA VAL A 72 0.23 8.11 -8.05
C VAL A 72 0.33 9.08 -6.86
N PRO A 73 -0.49 10.14 -6.82
CA PRO A 73 -0.48 11.13 -5.74
C PRO A 73 -0.65 10.50 -4.36
N TYR A 74 -1.49 9.47 -4.27
CA TYR A 74 -1.71 8.74 -3.02
C TYR A 74 -0.43 8.10 -2.47
N LEU A 75 0.37 7.46 -3.33
CA LEU A 75 1.64 6.86 -2.93
C LEU A 75 2.68 7.93 -2.58
N GLN A 76 2.65 9.06 -3.30
CA GLN A 76 3.48 10.22 -2.98
C GLN A 76 3.19 10.75 -1.57
N THR A 77 1.91 10.92 -1.22
CA THR A 77 1.51 11.36 0.12
C THR A 77 2.05 10.41 1.17
N LEU A 78 1.88 9.10 0.97
CA LEU A 78 2.36 8.09 1.91
C LEU A 78 3.89 8.08 2.05
N ALA A 79 4.62 8.23 0.96
CA ALA A 79 6.07 8.29 0.98
C ALA A 79 6.61 9.57 1.65
N SER A 80 5.90 10.70 1.48
CA SER A 80 6.26 11.97 2.11
C SER A 80 6.04 11.96 3.63
N LEU A 81 5.16 11.09 4.15
CA LEU A 81 5.04 10.88 5.61
C LEU A 81 6.33 10.36 6.25
N ASN A 82 7.24 9.75 5.47
CA ASN A 82 8.56 9.35 5.98
C ASN A 82 9.46 10.55 6.26
N GLU A 83 9.30 11.64 5.51
CA GLU A 83 10.13 12.85 5.66
C GLU A 83 9.77 13.64 6.92
N GLU A 84 8.54 13.50 7.42
CA GLU A 84 8.05 14.16 8.63
C GLU A 84 8.47 13.43 9.93
N LEU A 85 8.96 12.18 9.82
CA LEU A 85 9.40 11.35 10.95
C LEU A 85 10.91 11.46 11.26
N ASN A 86 11.65 12.31 10.54
CA ASN A 86 13.11 12.48 10.68
C ASN A 86 13.49 13.89 11.12
#